data_AF-A0A9E3D9X2-F1
#
_entry.id   AF-A0A9E3D9X2-F1
#
_cell.length_a   1.000
_cell.length_b   1.000
_cell.length_c   1.000
_cell.angle_alpha   90.00
_cell.angle_beta   90.00
_cell.angle_gamma   90.00
#
_symmetry.space_group_name_H-M   'P 1'
#
loop_
_entity.id
_entity.type
_entity.pdbx_description
1 polymer ?
#
loop_
_entity_poly.entity_id
_entity_poly.type
_entity_poly.pdbx_seq_one_letter_code
_entity_poly.pdbx_strand_id
1 'polypeptide(L)'
;MSSARLHVSFVCSFNRARSVMAATLFAEQMRERGLGDLVRVSSAGTLACVGDSADEQACLVLAERGYPPPADHLAAMLGAEHLGADLVVALGREHVGVLREVGVDDERLRCVDVRNPMFGADFAHAFDAIEAAMPGLHAWLDERLTAPDFGRLETAVGFRFWTGIAGDMLRSPYNSHISWPAKVANAECANPRHVPPAPGCECGWYADIEVADLITRARGYPRVARDVARVGIVDPPWSYLIVGKVLLSDVLPFKPPPTMTISPRAEYRARVGEIVELGLLDTDGGPEAMAFGQELSDRYDVEVLDVSDRGLLDDFAPDIEAPDIESVSTPPA
;
A
#
# COMPACT_ATOMS: atom_id res chain seq x y z
N MET A 1 0.15 15.69 -11.60
CA MET A 1 -0.41 15.51 -10.24
C MET A 1 -1.67 14.68 -10.36
N SER A 2 -1.59 13.37 -10.15
CA SER A 2 -2.79 12.54 -10.02
C SER A 2 -3.55 13.02 -8.79
N SER A 3 -4.77 13.53 -8.96
CA SER A 3 -5.66 13.79 -7.82
C SER A 3 -5.85 12.48 -7.10
N ALA A 4 -5.58 12.44 -5.79
CA ALA A 4 -5.92 11.29 -4.96
C ALA A 4 -7.35 10.84 -5.27
N ARG A 5 -7.53 9.52 -5.47
CA ARG A 5 -8.78 8.96 -6.00
C ARG A 5 -9.78 8.61 -4.90
N LEU A 6 -9.31 8.47 -3.68
CA LEU A 6 -10.15 8.25 -2.50
C LEU A 6 -9.85 9.32 -1.45
N HIS A 7 -10.87 9.70 -0.71
CA HIS A 7 -10.79 10.69 0.35
C HIS A 7 -11.42 10.15 1.63
N VAL A 8 -10.63 10.12 2.70
CA VAL A 8 -11.07 9.78 4.06
C VAL A 8 -10.96 11.01 4.96
N SER A 9 -12.06 11.35 5.65
CA SER A 9 -12.13 12.51 6.54
C SER A 9 -12.46 12.11 7.97
N PHE A 10 -11.56 12.41 8.91
CA PHE A 10 -11.76 12.16 10.34
C PHE A 10 -12.36 13.39 11.05
N VAL A 11 -13.45 13.21 11.78
CA VAL A 11 -14.19 14.33 12.39
C VAL A 11 -14.26 14.18 13.90
N CYS A 12 -13.91 15.24 14.62
CA CYS A 12 -14.15 15.35 16.06
C CYS A 12 -14.76 16.71 16.43
N SER A 13 -14.64 17.13 17.70
CA SER A 13 -15.18 18.43 18.14
C SER A 13 -14.30 19.59 17.70
N PHE A 14 -13.03 19.64 18.15
CA PHE A 14 -12.18 20.82 17.97
C PHE A 14 -11.10 20.68 16.90
N ASN A 15 -10.92 19.49 16.33
CA ASN A 15 -9.85 19.19 15.38
C ASN A 15 -8.43 19.41 15.91
N ARG A 16 -8.19 19.06 17.18
CA ARG A 16 -6.87 19.21 17.83
C ARG A 16 -6.29 17.92 18.40
N ALA A 17 -7.13 16.96 18.79
CA ALA A 17 -6.69 15.71 19.42
C ALA A 17 -7.11 14.47 18.63
N ARG A 18 -8.32 13.94 18.88
CA ARG A 18 -8.80 12.66 18.30
C ARG A 18 -8.64 12.56 16.79
N SER A 19 -9.16 13.54 16.04
CA SER A 19 -9.12 13.51 14.58
C SER A 19 -7.73 13.74 14.00
N VAL A 20 -6.87 14.45 14.75
CA VAL A 20 -5.46 14.62 14.38
C VAL A 20 -4.74 13.30 14.53
N MET A 21 -4.87 12.64 15.69
CA MET A 21 -4.28 11.32 15.93
C MET A 21 -4.74 10.30 14.88
N ALA A 22 -6.04 10.22 14.59
CA ALA A 22 -6.56 9.29 13.60
C ALA A 22 -6.10 9.60 12.17
N ALA A 23 -6.07 10.87 11.77
CA ALA A 23 -5.58 11.26 10.46
C ALA A 23 -4.09 10.98 10.29
N THR A 24 -3.27 11.30 11.30
CA THR A 24 -1.83 10.96 11.29
C THR A 24 -1.62 9.46 11.20
N LEU A 25 -2.29 8.68 12.06
CA LEU A 25 -2.17 7.22 12.09
C LEU A 25 -2.53 6.61 10.73
N PHE A 26 -3.68 6.99 10.19
CA PHE A 26 -4.18 6.45 8.93
C PHE A 26 -3.33 6.92 7.74
N ALA A 27 -2.87 8.17 7.71
CA ALA A 27 -2.02 8.68 6.63
C ALA A 27 -0.65 7.99 6.61
N GLU A 28 -0.01 7.82 7.76
CA GLU A 28 1.26 7.07 7.85
C GLU A 28 1.06 5.61 7.45
N GLN A 29 -0.02 4.97 7.91
CA GLN A 29 -0.33 3.61 7.49
C GLN A 29 -0.65 3.53 5.98
N MET A 30 -1.26 4.55 5.36
CA MET A 30 -1.42 4.57 3.90
C MET A 30 -0.07 4.70 3.21
N ARG A 31 0.86 5.51 3.74
CA ARG A 31 2.22 5.65 3.20
C ARG A 31 2.97 4.32 3.29
N GLU A 32 2.95 3.67 4.46
CA GLU A 32 3.54 2.33 4.69
C GLU A 32 2.92 1.27 3.78
N ARG A 33 1.62 1.37 3.50
CA ARG A 33 0.90 0.48 2.56
C ARG A 33 1.12 0.85 1.08
N GLY A 34 1.95 1.86 0.76
CA GLY A 34 2.17 2.31 -0.62
C GLY A 34 0.95 2.99 -1.28
N LEU A 35 -0.02 3.43 -0.47
CA LEU A 35 -1.29 4.04 -0.88
C LEU A 35 -1.34 5.56 -0.68
N GLY A 36 -0.24 6.19 -0.24
CA GLY A 36 -0.17 7.63 0.10
C GLY A 36 -0.66 8.56 -1.01
N ASP A 37 -0.35 8.24 -2.27
CA ASP A 37 -0.79 9.06 -3.42
C ASP A 37 -2.21 8.74 -3.90
N LEU A 38 -2.75 7.58 -3.51
CA LEU A 38 -4.09 7.14 -3.91
C LEU A 38 -5.17 7.63 -2.93
N VAL A 39 -4.80 7.82 -1.66
CA VAL A 39 -5.71 8.14 -0.57
C VAL A 39 -5.38 9.48 0.04
N ARG A 40 -6.25 10.48 -0.19
CA ARG A 40 -6.22 11.74 0.54
C ARG A 40 -6.80 11.53 1.93
N VAL A 41 -6.05 11.94 2.93
CA VAL A 41 -6.50 11.96 4.32
C VAL A 41 -6.72 13.41 4.75
N SER A 42 -7.82 13.67 5.45
CA SER A 42 -8.11 14.98 6.02
C SER A 42 -8.74 14.84 7.41
N SER A 43 -8.81 15.95 8.14
CA SER A 43 -9.53 15.97 9.40
C SER A 43 -10.21 17.31 9.65
N ALA A 44 -11.32 17.30 10.39
CA ALA A 44 -12.07 18.50 10.74
C ALA A 44 -12.71 18.42 12.11
N GLY A 45 -13.24 19.57 12.55
CA GLY A 45 -13.93 19.72 13.82
C GLY A 45 -15.30 20.35 13.60
N THR A 46 -16.30 19.81 14.28
CA THR A 46 -17.67 20.37 14.30
C THR A 46 -17.75 21.73 15.00
N LEU A 47 -16.77 22.04 15.85
CA LEU A 47 -16.63 23.25 16.65
C LEU A 47 -15.18 23.78 16.62
N ALA A 48 -14.43 23.54 15.55
CA ALA A 48 -13.02 23.91 15.48
C ALA A 48 -12.82 25.44 15.52
N CYS A 49 -11.76 25.89 16.19
CA CYS A 49 -11.21 27.22 15.97
C CYS A 49 -10.19 27.10 14.84
N VAL A 50 -10.50 27.70 13.68
CA VAL A 50 -9.68 27.51 12.47
C VAL A 50 -8.27 28.05 12.69
N GLY A 51 -7.26 27.24 12.37
CA GLY A 51 -5.85 27.58 12.52
C GLY A 51 -5.21 27.20 13.87
N ASP A 52 -5.99 26.67 14.82
CA ASP A 52 -5.39 26.14 16.06
C ASP A 52 -4.46 24.96 15.75
N SER A 53 -3.31 24.91 16.41
CA SER A 53 -2.40 23.77 16.33
C SER A 53 -2.97 22.53 17.03
N ALA A 54 -2.40 21.37 16.69
CA ALA A 54 -2.68 20.12 17.37
C ALA A 54 -2.44 20.24 18.89
N ASP A 55 -3.19 19.46 19.66
CA ASP A 55 -3.02 19.38 21.11
C ASP A 55 -1.66 18.78 21.45
N GLU A 56 -0.90 19.43 22.31
CA GLU A 56 0.46 19.00 22.67
C GLU A 56 0.47 17.58 23.24
N GLN A 57 -0.55 17.18 24.00
CA GLN A 57 -0.62 15.82 24.56
C GLN A 57 -0.93 14.78 23.48
N ALA A 58 -1.73 15.14 22.46
CA ALA A 58 -1.95 14.26 21.32
C ALA A 58 -0.66 14.07 20.50
N CYS A 59 0.11 15.14 20.30
CA CYS A 59 1.42 15.08 19.65
C CYS A 59 2.43 14.22 20.45
N LEU A 60 2.45 14.36 21.78
CA LEU A 60 3.31 13.54 22.64
C LEU A 60 2.97 12.05 22.51
N VAL A 61 1.69 11.69 22.58
CA VAL A 61 1.26 10.29 22.43
C VAL A 61 1.60 9.74 21.04
N LEU A 62 1.43 10.52 19.97
CA LEU A 62 1.85 10.11 18.61
C LEU A 62 3.35 9.81 18.57
N ALA A 63 4.18 10.73 19.08
CA ALA A 63 5.62 10.56 19.10
C ALA A 63 6.06 9.35 19.94
N GLU A 64 5.46 9.16 21.12
CA GLU A 64 5.72 7.99 21.99
C GLU A 64 5.36 6.66 21.31
N ARG A 65 4.44 6.68 20.35
CA ARG A 65 3.99 5.52 19.56
C ARG A 65 4.70 5.38 18.22
N GLY A 66 5.71 6.21 17.94
CA GLY A 66 6.52 6.15 16.72
C GLY A 66 5.92 6.88 15.52
N TYR A 67 4.84 7.63 15.69
CA TYR A 67 4.23 8.42 14.61
C TYR A 67 4.73 9.86 14.66
N PRO A 68 5.11 10.46 13.51
CA PRO A 68 5.55 11.84 13.46
C PRO A 68 4.39 12.77 13.83
N PRO A 69 4.54 13.63 14.86
CA PRO A 69 3.54 14.65 15.14
C PRO A 69 3.37 15.58 13.93
N PRO A 70 2.13 15.93 13.54
CA PRO A 70 1.90 16.73 12.35
C PRO A 70 2.24 18.20 12.62
N ALA A 71 3.48 18.60 12.32
CA ALA A 71 4.02 19.93 12.60
C ALA A 71 3.20 21.07 11.94
N ASP A 72 2.66 20.81 10.75
CA ASP A 72 1.90 21.78 9.96
C ASP A 72 0.38 21.65 10.14
N HIS A 73 -0.08 20.89 11.16
CA HIS A 73 -1.52 20.74 11.42
C HIS A 73 -2.14 22.08 11.80
N LEU A 74 -3.19 22.44 11.07
CA LEU A 74 -4.06 23.57 11.38
C LEU A 74 -5.49 23.07 11.49
N ALA A 75 -6.13 23.34 12.62
CA ALA A 75 -7.50 22.94 12.85
C ALA A 75 -8.41 23.51 11.75
N ALA A 76 -9.24 22.65 11.17
CA ALA A 76 -10.20 23.00 10.14
C ALA A 76 -11.63 22.84 10.65
N MET A 77 -12.49 23.79 10.29
CA MET A 77 -13.93 23.68 10.51
C MET A 77 -14.50 22.64 9.55
N LEU A 78 -15.42 21.80 10.03
CA LEU A 78 -16.18 20.88 9.19
C LEU A 78 -16.85 21.67 8.06
N GLY A 79 -16.68 21.19 6.82
CA GLY A 79 -17.06 21.93 5.62
C GLY A 79 -17.20 21.03 4.41
N ALA A 80 -17.52 21.62 3.26
CA ALA A 80 -17.88 20.89 2.04
C ALA A 80 -16.82 19.87 1.58
N GLU A 81 -15.53 20.18 1.75
CA GLU A 81 -14.46 19.22 1.40
C GLU A 81 -14.55 17.96 2.25
N HIS A 82 -14.72 18.10 3.57
CA HIS A 82 -14.78 17.01 4.53
C HIS A 82 -16.06 16.19 4.33
N LEU A 83 -17.17 16.88 4.06
CA LEU A 83 -18.46 16.27 3.78
C LEU A 83 -18.50 15.58 2.42
N GLY A 84 -17.61 15.93 1.49
CA GLY A 84 -17.47 15.30 0.18
C GLY A 84 -16.61 14.03 0.18
N ALA A 85 -16.02 13.66 1.32
CA ALA A 85 -15.17 12.48 1.41
C ALA A 85 -15.94 11.18 1.12
N ASP A 86 -15.26 10.22 0.47
CA ASP A 86 -15.76 8.87 0.21
C ASP A 86 -16.04 8.11 1.52
N LEU A 87 -15.30 8.45 2.58
CA LEU A 87 -15.54 7.98 3.94
C LEU A 87 -15.39 9.12 4.94
N VAL A 88 -16.41 9.30 5.78
CA VAL A 88 -16.37 10.21 6.92
C VAL A 88 -16.37 9.38 8.20
N VAL A 89 -15.36 9.58 9.04
CA VAL A 89 -15.15 8.83 10.28
C VAL A 89 -15.39 9.75 11.48
N ALA A 90 -16.51 9.55 12.16
CA ALA A 90 -16.85 10.21 13.42
C ALA A 90 -16.02 9.62 14.58
N LEU A 91 -15.32 10.46 15.34
CA LEU A 91 -14.53 10.03 16.50
C LEU A 91 -15.24 10.38 17.80
N GLY A 92 -16.29 9.60 18.07
CA GLY A 92 -17.24 9.83 19.15
C GLY A 92 -18.68 9.76 18.63
N ARG A 93 -19.56 9.10 19.39
CA ARG A 93 -20.98 8.96 19.02
C ARG A 93 -21.68 10.31 18.95
N GLU A 94 -21.17 11.31 19.67
CA GLU A 94 -21.70 12.67 19.68
C GLU A 94 -21.62 13.36 18.31
N HIS A 95 -20.70 12.97 17.41
CA HIS A 95 -20.57 13.59 16.09
C HIS A 95 -21.48 12.97 15.04
N VAL A 96 -21.96 11.74 15.27
CA VAL A 96 -22.79 11.00 14.28
C VAL A 96 -24.08 11.75 13.97
N GLY A 97 -24.76 12.27 14.99
CA GLY A 97 -25.99 13.05 14.81
C GLY A 97 -25.75 14.31 13.97
N VAL A 98 -24.71 15.08 14.33
CA VAL A 98 -24.32 16.30 13.62
C VAL A 98 -23.98 15.99 12.16
N LEU A 99 -23.19 14.96 11.90
CA LEU A 99 -22.76 14.58 10.55
C LEU A 99 -23.94 14.16 9.66
N ARG A 100 -24.92 13.45 10.22
CA ARG A 100 -26.16 13.13 9.50
C ARG A 100 -26.98 14.36 9.18
N GLU A 101 -27.14 15.26 10.15
CA GLU A 101 -27.92 16.50 9.97
C GLU A 101 -27.33 17.39 8.87
N VAL A 102 -26.00 17.41 8.72
CA VAL A 102 -25.32 18.18 7.67
C VAL A 102 -25.14 17.42 6.34
N GLY A 103 -25.73 16.22 6.21
CA GLY A 103 -25.86 15.52 4.91
C GLY A 103 -24.83 14.44 4.62
N VAL A 104 -24.19 13.85 5.64
CA VAL A 104 -23.40 12.61 5.45
C VAL A 104 -24.31 11.39 5.42
N ASP A 105 -24.31 10.66 4.32
CA ASP A 105 -25.09 9.44 4.16
C ASP A 105 -24.54 8.30 5.03
N ASP A 106 -25.44 7.45 5.52
CA ASP A 106 -25.08 6.33 6.42
C ASP A 106 -24.10 5.34 5.76
N GLU A 107 -24.14 5.18 4.44
CA GLU A 107 -23.26 4.27 3.70
C GLU A 107 -21.78 4.67 3.82
N ARG A 108 -21.50 5.97 3.86
CA ARG A 108 -20.17 6.57 3.93
C ARG A 108 -19.82 7.14 5.32
N LEU A 109 -20.66 6.92 6.33
CA LEU A 109 -20.42 7.31 7.70
C LEU A 109 -19.96 6.10 8.53
N ARG A 110 -18.84 6.24 9.23
CA ARG A 110 -18.39 5.29 10.26
C ARG A 110 -18.17 6.00 11.59
N CYS A 111 -18.27 5.26 12.69
CA CYS A 111 -18.04 5.78 14.02
C CYS A 111 -16.99 4.93 14.72
N VAL A 112 -15.93 5.58 15.22
CA VAL A 112 -15.03 4.99 16.20
C VAL A 112 -15.43 5.55 17.56
N ASP A 113 -15.76 4.66 18.49
CA ASP A 113 -16.26 5.04 19.82
C ASP A 113 -15.10 5.49 20.72
N VAL A 114 -14.72 6.75 20.59
CA VAL A 114 -13.59 7.35 21.30
C VAL A 114 -14.08 8.48 22.20
N ARG A 115 -13.80 8.38 23.50
CA ARG A 115 -14.10 9.45 24.46
C ARG A 115 -13.25 10.69 24.17
N ASN A 116 -13.82 11.89 24.35
CA ASN A 116 -13.04 13.12 24.30
C ASN A 116 -11.98 13.14 25.43
N PRO A 117 -10.68 13.22 25.10
CA PRO A 117 -9.64 13.24 26.12
C PRO A 117 -9.61 14.58 26.85
N MET A 118 -9.44 14.54 28.18
CA MET A 118 -9.39 15.74 29.03
C MET A 118 -8.12 15.79 29.87
N PHE A 119 -7.65 14.63 30.34
CA PHE A 119 -6.42 14.48 31.11
C PHE A 119 -5.42 13.58 30.37
N GLY A 120 -4.14 13.63 30.73
CA GLY A 120 -3.07 12.91 30.00
C GLY A 120 -3.38 11.43 29.71
N ALA A 121 -3.85 10.67 30.71
CA ALA A 121 -4.20 9.26 30.51
C ALA A 121 -5.35 9.02 29.51
N ASP A 122 -6.22 10.00 29.29
CA ASP A 122 -7.30 9.88 28.32
C ASP A 122 -6.78 9.93 26.87
N PHE A 123 -5.65 10.60 26.61
CA PHE A 123 -5.06 10.67 25.27
C PHE A 123 -4.50 9.31 24.84
N ALA A 124 -3.82 8.60 25.74
CA ALA A 124 -3.35 7.25 25.47
C ALA A 124 -4.52 6.29 25.18
N HIS A 125 -5.59 6.33 26.00
CA HIS A 125 -6.78 5.52 25.73
C HIS A 125 -7.47 5.89 24.40
N ALA A 126 -7.49 7.17 24.04
CA ALA A 126 -8.04 7.61 22.78
C ALA A 126 -7.21 7.08 21.59
N PHE A 127 -5.88 7.11 21.70
CA PHE A 127 -4.98 6.53 20.72
C PHE A 127 -5.23 5.02 20.57
N ASP A 128 -5.27 4.25 21.66
CA ASP A 128 -5.49 2.81 21.61
C ASP A 128 -6.82 2.45 20.94
N ALA A 129 -7.88 3.21 21.20
CA ALA A 129 -9.19 3.00 20.57
C ALA A 129 -9.18 3.32 19.07
N ILE A 130 -8.43 4.35 18.65
CA ILE A 130 -8.23 4.73 17.25
C ILE A 130 -7.42 3.64 16.53
N GLU A 131 -6.30 3.21 17.12
CA GLU A 131 -5.42 2.18 16.58
C GLU A 131 -6.17 0.86 16.38
N ALA A 132 -6.98 0.44 17.36
CA ALA A 132 -7.80 -0.76 17.27
C ALA A 132 -8.84 -0.72 16.13
N ALA A 133 -9.20 0.47 15.63
CA ALA A 133 -10.14 0.64 14.53
C ALA A 133 -9.48 0.61 13.14
N MET A 134 -8.17 0.82 13.05
CA MET A 134 -7.44 0.89 11.77
C MET A 134 -7.62 -0.34 10.88
N PRO A 135 -7.58 -1.59 11.40
CA PRO A 135 -7.81 -2.77 10.56
C PRO A 135 -9.17 -2.75 9.84
N GLY A 136 -10.21 -2.19 10.46
CA GLY A 136 -11.53 -2.05 9.84
C GLY A 136 -11.55 -0.99 8.75
N LEU A 137 -10.80 0.10 8.92
CA LEU A 137 -10.66 1.14 7.90
C LEU A 137 -9.83 0.65 6.70
N HIS A 138 -8.78 -0.15 6.96
CA HIS A 138 -8.00 -0.81 5.91
C HIS A 138 -8.86 -1.77 5.10
N ALA A 139 -9.69 -2.58 5.76
CA ALA A 139 -10.61 -3.49 5.08
C ALA A 139 -11.61 -2.75 4.19
N TRP A 140 -12.19 -1.64 4.67
CA TRP A 140 -13.07 -0.80 3.85
C TRP A 140 -12.35 -0.26 2.60
N LEU A 141 -11.10 0.17 2.76
CA LEU A 141 -10.31 0.67 1.64
C LEU A 141 -10.03 -0.42 0.60
N ASP A 142 -9.64 -1.61 1.04
CA ASP A 142 -9.35 -2.74 0.16
C ASP A 142 -10.59 -3.17 -0.61
N GLU A 143 -11.75 -3.18 0.04
CA GLU A 143 -13.04 -3.42 -0.60
C GLU A 143 -13.35 -2.36 -1.65
N ARG A 144 -13.08 -1.08 -1.36
CA ARG A 144 -13.31 0.00 -2.31
C ARG A 144 -12.37 -0.05 -3.51
N LEU A 145 -11.09 -0.30 -3.29
CA LEU A 145 -10.07 -0.41 -4.35
C LEU A 145 -10.39 -1.56 -5.31
N THR A 146 -10.88 -2.68 -4.79
CA THR A 146 -11.18 -3.89 -5.59
C THR A 146 -12.61 -3.93 -6.12
N ALA A 147 -13.41 -2.89 -5.88
CA ALA A 147 -14.77 -2.80 -6.38
C ALA A 147 -14.79 -2.68 -7.92
N PRO A 148 -15.73 -3.35 -8.62
CA PRO A 148 -15.77 -3.34 -10.08
C PRO A 148 -15.87 -1.95 -10.73
N ASP A 149 -16.45 -0.98 -10.02
CA ASP A 149 -16.65 0.40 -10.46
C ASP A 149 -15.46 1.32 -10.17
N PHE A 150 -14.48 0.89 -9.37
CA PHE A 150 -13.29 1.70 -9.06
C PHE A 150 -12.39 1.92 -10.31
N GLY A 151 -12.32 0.89 -11.16
CA GLY A 151 -11.60 0.94 -12.43
C GLY A 151 -10.09 0.82 -12.30
N ARG A 152 -9.38 1.27 -13.35
CA ARG A 152 -7.92 1.13 -13.47
C ARG A 152 -7.19 2.34 -12.95
N LEU A 153 -6.08 2.12 -12.27
CA LEU A 153 -5.11 3.15 -11.91
C LEU A 153 -4.11 3.31 -13.06
N GLU A 154 -3.71 4.55 -13.33
CA GLU A 154 -2.66 4.82 -14.31
C GLU A 154 -1.34 4.24 -13.83
N THR A 155 -0.99 4.52 -12.57
CA THR A 155 0.18 3.97 -11.88
C THR A 155 -0.18 3.52 -10.46
N ALA A 156 0.62 2.61 -9.92
CA ALA A 156 0.60 2.24 -8.51
C ALA A 156 1.99 1.74 -8.08
N VAL A 157 2.33 1.91 -6.81
CA VAL A 157 3.47 1.21 -6.21
C VAL A 157 2.97 -0.12 -5.66
N GLY A 158 3.70 -1.20 -5.95
CA GLY A 158 3.41 -2.52 -5.40
C GLY A 158 4.67 -3.24 -4.95
N PHE A 159 4.48 -4.40 -4.33
CA PHE A 159 5.56 -5.20 -3.74
C PHE A 159 5.50 -6.62 -4.32
N ARG A 160 6.63 -7.14 -4.79
CA ARG A 160 6.69 -8.46 -5.44
C ARG A 160 7.88 -9.26 -4.95
N PHE A 161 7.76 -10.60 -5.00
CA PHE A 161 8.90 -11.50 -4.81
C PHE A 161 9.10 -12.40 -6.02
N TRP A 162 10.33 -12.86 -6.15
CA TRP A 162 10.84 -13.72 -7.21
C TRP A 162 11.71 -14.83 -6.63
N THR A 163 11.93 -15.85 -7.44
CA THR A 163 13.02 -16.81 -7.25
C THR A 163 14.20 -16.41 -8.14
N GLY A 164 15.42 -16.63 -7.65
CA GLY A 164 16.64 -16.30 -8.39
C GLY A 164 17.71 -17.37 -8.29
N ILE A 165 18.49 -17.47 -9.36
CA ILE A 165 19.65 -18.36 -9.53
C ILE A 165 20.76 -17.50 -10.15
N ALA A 166 21.99 -17.64 -9.67
CA ALA A 166 23.14 -16.92 -10.23
C ALA A 166 23.26 -17.16 -11.74
N GLY A 167 23.47 -16.10 -12.50
CA GLY A 167 23.53 -16.10 -13.96
C GLY A 167 22.16 -16.06 -14.67
N ASP A 168 21.03 -16.23 -13.98
CA ASP A 168 19.69 -16.28 -14.58
C ASP A 168 18.83 -15.04 -14.25
N MET A 169 17.75 -14.85 -15.01
CA MET A 169 16.74 -13.81 -14.76
C MET A 169 15.90 -14.14 -13.52
N LEU A 170 15.26 -13.12 -12.96
CA LEU A 170 14.28 -13.31 -11.89
C LEU A 170 13.06 -14.05 -12.46
N ARG A 171 12.54 -15.03 -11.74
CA ARG A 171 11.41 -15.86 -12.17
C ARG A 171 10.22 -15.72 -11.24
N SER A 172 9.03 -15.94 -11.80
CA SER A 172 7.81 -16.03 -11.00
C SER A 172 7.89 -17.23 -10.05
N PRO A 173 7.63 -17.04 -8.75
CA PRO A 173 7.63 -18.13 -7.77
C PRO A 173 6.50 -19.14 -8.03
N TYR A 174 5.44 -18.75 -8.74
CA TYR A 174 4.30 -19.62 -9.01
C TYR A 174 4.30 -20.22 -10.42
N ASN A 175 5.22 -19.79 -11.30
CA ASN A 175 5.38 -20.33 -12.65
C ASN A 175 6.76 -19.99 -13.20
N SER A 176 7.71 -20.92 -13.11
CA SER A 176 9.12 -20.67 -13.47
C SER A 176 9.35 -20.29 -14.93
N HIS A 177 8.41 -20.58 -15.83
CA HIS A 177 8.50 -20.16 -17.24
C HIS A 177 8.33 -18.65 -17.44
N ILE A 178 7.73 -17.95 -16.46
CA ILE A 178 7.56 -16.51 -16.51
C ILE A 178 8.80 -15.85 -15.89
N SER A 179 9.65 -15.27 -16.73
CA SER A 179 10.83 -14.50 -16.32
C SER A 179 10.57 -12.99 -16.36
N TRP A 180 11.33 -12.23 -15.57
CA TRP A 180 11.39 -10.78 -15.60
C TRP A 180 12.66 -10.35 -16.33
N PRO A 181 12.59 -9.93 -17.61
CA PRO A 181 13.77 -9.87 -18.48
C PRO A 181 14.66 -8.64 -18.29
N ALA A 182 14.12 -7.53 -17.80
CA ALA A 182 14.82 -6.24 -17.67
C ALA A 182 14.20 -5.41 -16.54
N LYS A 183 14.82 -4.27 -16.18
CA LYS A 183 14.29 -3.35 -15.15
C LYS A 183 12.80 -3.07 -15.36
N VAL A 184 12.45 -2.69 -16.59
CA VAL A 184 11.08 -2.48 -17.04
C VAL A 184 10.65 -3.67 -17.91
N ALA A 185 9.50 -4.26 -17.62
CA ALA A 185 8.97 -5.41 -18.34
C ALA A 185 7.46 -5.29 -18.61
N ASN A 186 7.05 -5.67 -19.81
CA ASN A 186 5.64 -5.84 -20.14
C ASN A 186 5.17 -7.25 -19.75
N ALA A 187 3.98 -7.35 -19.18
CA ALA A 187 3.34 -8.62 -18.97
C ALA A 187 2.87 -9.20 -20.31
N GLU A 188 3.05 -10.50 -20.49
CA GLU A 188 2.62 -11.23 -21.67
C GLU A 188 1.43 -12.14 -21.36
N CYS A 189 0.71 -12.54 -22.42
CA CYS A 189 -0.35 -13.52 -22.33
C CYS A 189 -0.21 -14.55 -23.45
N ALA A 190 -0.44 -15.82 -23.12
CA ALA A 190 -0.50 -16.90 -24.11
C ALA A 190 -1.59 -16.67 -25.17
N ASN A 191 -2.64 -15.90 -24.85
CA ASN A 191 -3.60 -15.42 -25.83
C ASN A 191 -3.11 -14.10 -26.45
N PRO A 192 -2.74 -14.07 -27.74
CA PRO A 192 -2.19 -12.86 -28.38
C PRO A 192 -3.22 -11.73 -28.54
N ARG A 193 -4.51 -12.00 -28.31
CA ARG A 193 -5.56 -10.97 -28.34
C ARG A 193 -5.70 -10.23 -27.01
N HIS A 194 -5.11 -10.74 -25.93
CA HIS A 194 -5.20 -10.11 -24.62
C HIS A 194 -4.15 -9.02 -24.49
N VAL A 195 -4.59 -7.86 -24.00
CA VAL A 195 -3.70 -6.85 -23.42
C VAL A 195 -3.76 -7.02 -21.90
N PRO A 196 -2.70 -7.49 -21.24
CA PRO A 196 -2.71 -7.67 -19.80
C PRO A 196 -2.86 -6.35 -19.04
N PRO A 197 -3.54 -6.34 -17.88
CA PRO A 197 -4.39 -7.41 -17.37
C PRO A 197 -5.73 -7.47 -18.12
N ALA A 198 -6.06 -8.60 -18.76
CA ALA A 198 -7.33 -8.72 -19.49
C ALA A 198 -8.47 -9.19 -18.56
N PRO A 199 -9.71 -8.65 -18.72
CA PRO A 199 -10.87 -9.11 -17.96
C PRO A 199 -11.09 -10.62 -18.12
N GLY A 200 -11.34 -11.33 -17.01
CA GLY A 200 -11.57 -12.78 -17.02
C GLY A 200 -10.33 -13.64 -17.35
N CYS A 201 -9.17 -13.03 -17.52
CA CYS A 201 -7.89 -13.73 -17.66
C CYS A 201 -7.03 -13.51 -16.42
N GLU A 202 -6.00 -14.32 -16.22
CA GLU A 202 -5.03 -14.20 -15.12
C GLU A 202 -3.71 -13.53 -15.56
N CYS A 203 -3.63 -12.99 -16.79
CA CYS A 203 -2.42 -12.35 -17.30
C CYS A 203 -2.10 -11.01 -16.61
N GLY A 204 -0.84 -10.66 -16.47
CA GLY A 204 -0.41 -9.42 -15.83
C GLY A 204 0.70 -9.64 -14.83
N TRP A 205 1.35 -8.55 -14.42
CA TRP A 205 2.25 -8.57 -13.29
C TRP A 205 1.47 -8.45 -12.00
N TYR A 206 1.59 -9.47 -11.15
CA TYR A 206 1.04 -9.45 -9.80
C TYR A 206 2.04 -8.82 -8.85
N ALA A 207 1.52 -7.98 -7.95
CA ALA A 207 2.23 -7.41 -6.84
C ALA A 207 1.27 -7.28 -5.64
N ASP A 208 1.76 -7.57 -4.45
CA ASP A 208 1.13 -7.23 -3.20
C ASP A 208 0.96 -5.71 -3.10
N ILE A 209 -0.16 -5.28 -2.50
CA ILE A 209 -0.34 -3.87 -2.13
C ILE A 209 0.53 -3.54 -0.90
N GLU A 210 0.61 -4.48 0.06
CA GLU A 210 1.34 -4.30 1.32
C GLU A 210 2.66 -5.07 1.32
N VAL A 211 3.74 -4.45 1.78
CA VAL A 211 5.02 -5.14 1.98
C VAL A 211 4.93 -6.26 3.02
N ALA A 212 4.09 -6.10 4.05
CA ALA A 212 3.88 -7.13 5.08
C ALA A 212 3.30 -8.43 4.47
N ASP A 213 2.42 -8.30 3.48
CA ASP A 213 1.84 -9.43 2.75
C ASP A 213 2.88 -10.10 1.86
N LEU A 214 3.66 -9.29 1.15
CA LEU A 214 4.79 -9.78 0.38
C LEU A 214 5.73 -10.62 1.24
N ILE A 215 6.18 -10.10 2.38
CA ILE A 215 7.15 -10.76 3.27
C ILE A 215 6.57 -12.04 3.85
N THR A 216 5.33 -11.99 4.35
CA THR A 216 4.64 -13.18 4.85
C THR A 216 4.56 -14.28 3.80
N ARG A 217 4.22 -13.91 2.56
CA ARG A 217 4.09 -14.82 1.42
C ARG A 217 5.44 -15.40 1.00
N ALA A 218 6.46 -14.56 0.85
CA ALA A 218 7.80 -14.99 0.47
C ALA A 218 8.39 -15.96 1.51
N ARG A 219 8.26 -15.68 2.81
CA ARG A 219 8.71 -16.59 3.89
C ARG A 219 7.91 -17.88 3.98
N GLY A 220 6.61 -17.84 3.63
CA GLY A 220 5.76 -19.02 3.57
C GLY A 220 6.03 -19.92 2.36
N TYR A 221 6.53 -19.34 1.27
CA TYR A 221 6.66 -20.00 -0.04
C TYR A 221 7.49 -21.30 -0.02
N PRO A 222 8.66 -21.41 0.65
CA PRO A 222 9.44 -22.67 0.66
C PRO A 222 8.67 -23.89 1.19
N ARG A 223 7.68 -23.69 2.08
CA ARG A 223 6.82 -24.78 2.56
C ARG A 223 5.88 -25.26 1.45
N VAL A 224 5.27 -24.32 0.74
CA VAL A 224 4.29 -24.57 -0.34
C VAL A 224 4.99 -25.10 -1.59
N ALA A 225 6.19 -24.62 -1.90
CA ALA A 225 6.90 -24.97 -3.13
C ALA A 225 7.29 -26.45 -3.20
N ARG A 226 7.45 -27.14 -2.06
CA ARG A 226 7.65 -28.60 -2.02
C ARG A 226 6.45 -29.40 -2.52
N ASP A 227 5.23 -28.88 -2.33
CA ASP A 227 4.01 -29.51 -2.81
C ASP A 227 3.76 -29.17 -4.29
N VAL A 228 4.08 -27.95 -4.73
CA VAL A 228 3.92 -27.49 -6.12
C VAL A 228 4.98 -28.07 -7.07
N ALA A 229 6.22 -28.27 -6.60
CA ALA A 229 7.28 -28.92 -7.38
C ALA A 229 6.93 -30.35 -7.84
N ARG A 230 6.04 -31.04 -7.12
CA ARG A 230 5.54 -32.38 -7.51
C ARG A 230 4.67 -32.35 -8.77
N VAL A 231 4.16 -31.17 -9.15
CA VAL A 231 3.26 -30.97 -10.29
C VAL A 231 3.98 -30.33 -11.49
N GLY A 232 5.30 -30.09 -11.39
CA GLY A 232 6.13 -29.60 -12.50
C GLY A 232 5.91 -28.13 -12.89
N ILE A 233 5.30 -27.32 -12.01
CA ILE A 233 4.98 -25.90 -12.25
C ILE A 233 6.13 -24.97 -11.78
N VAL A 234 6.99 -25.49 -10.90
CA VAL A 234 8.15 -24.78 -10.35
C VAL A 234 9.35 -25.72 -10.44
N ASP A 235 10.46 -25.22 -11.02
CA ASP A 235 11.74 -25.94 -11.09
C ASP A 235 12.63 -25.56 -9.89
N PRO A 236 12.67 -26.34 -8.80
CA PRO A 236 13.79 -26.29 -7.87
C PRO A 236 15.06 -26.86 -8.52
N PRO A 237 16.25 -26.44 -8.07
CA PRO A 237 16.49 -25.49 -6.99
C PRO A 237 16.60 -24.03 -7.48
N TRP A 238 16.03 -23.09 -6.72
CA TRP A 238 16.43 -21.68 -6.73
C TRP A 238 17.36 -21.41 -5.54
N SER A 239 18.30 -20.48 -5.70
CA SER A 239 19.31 -20.17 -4.69
C SER A 239 18.83 -19.14 -3.68
N TYR A 240 18.04 -18.15 -4.13
CA TYR A 240 17.59 -17.03 -3.31
C TYR A 240 16.12 -16.71 -3.54
N LEU A 241 15.49 -16.16 -2.49
CA LEU A 241 14.24 -15.42 -2.60
C LEU A 241 14.57 -13.94 -2.65
N ILE A 242 13.98 -13.25 -3.62
CA ILE A 242 14.21 -11.85 -3.88
C ILE A 242 12.88 -11.16 -3.67
N VAL A 243 12.86 -10.11 -2.86
CA VAL A 243 11.72 -9.22 -2.66
C VAL A 243 12.03 -7.88 -3.34
N GLY A 244 11.02 -7.07 -3.62
CA GLY A 244 11.27 -5.77 -4.21
C GLY A 244 10.04 -4.90 -4.37
N LYS A 245 10.32 -3.60 -4.50
CA LYS A 245 9.34 -2.55 -4.79
C LYS A 245 9.27 -2.36 -6.29
N VAL A 246 8.05 -2.31 -6.83
CA VAL A 246 7.80 -2.12 -8.25
C VAL A 246 6.89 -0.93 -8.49
N LEU A 247 7.22 -0.13 -9.50
CA LEU A 247 6.29 0.83 -10.08
C LEU A 247 5.50 0.12 -11.17
N LEU A 248 4.17 0.21 -11.07
CA LEU A 248 3.25 -0.47 -11.96
C LEU A 248 2.55 0.56 -12.84
N SER A 249 2.24 0.19 -14.08
CA SER A 249 1.44 1.01 -15.00
C SER A 249 0.30 0.22 -15.63
N ASP A 250 -0.82 0.91 -15.86
CA ASP A 250 -2.10 0.34 -16.31
C ASP A 250 -2.54 -0.78 -15.35
N VAL A 251 -2.89 -0.36 -14.14
CA VAL A 251 -3.04 -1.21 -12.97
C VAL A 251 -4.51 -1.48 -12.68
N LEU A 252 -4.81 -2.74 -12.44
CA LEU A 252 -6.10 -3.22 -11.98
C LEU A 252 -5.93 -3.75 -10.54
N PRO A 253 -6.49 -3.06 -9.53
CA PRO A 253 -6.66 -3.65 -8.21
C PRO A 253 -7.56 -4.89 -8.31
N PHE A 254 -7.16 -5.96 -7.66
CA PHE A 254 -7.73 -7.27 -7.84
C PHE A 254 -7.81 -8.00 -6.51
N LYS A 255 -8.93 -8.70 -6.28
CA LYS A 255 -9.05 -9.64 -5.17
C LYS A 255 -8.99 -11.06 -5.71
N PRO A 256 -7.96 -11.85 -5.37
CA PRO A 256 -7.86 -13.23 -5.81
C PRO A 256 -9.08 -14.05 -5.39
N PRO A 257 -9.69 -14.84 -6.29
CA PRO A 257 -10.73 -15.77 -5.90
C PRO A 257 -10.16 -16.80 -4.92
N PRO A 258 -10.98 -17.36 -4.01
CA PRO A 258 -10.54 -18.34 -3.00
C PRO A 258 -9.88 -19.59 -3.56
N THR A 259 -10.02 -19.83 -4.87
CA THR A 259 -9.47 -20.98 -5.60
C THR A 259 -8.02 -20.79 -6.03
N MET A 260 -7.46 -19.58 -5.93
CA MET A 260 -6.06 -19.33 -6.31
C MET A 260 -5.09 -19.59 -5.15
N THR A 261 -3.91 -20.11 -5.48
CA THR A 261 -2.79 -20.36 -4.55
C THR A 261 -1.99 -19.08 -4.24
N ILE A 262 -2.66 -17.93 -4.17
CA ILE A 262 -2.08 -16.62 -3.82
C ILE A 262 -2.85 -16.03 -2.63
N SER A 263 -2.36 -14.93 -2.04
CA SER A 263 -3.01 -14.35 -0.85
C SER A 263 -4.47 -14.01 -1.13
N PRO A 264 -5.39 -14.22 -0.18
CA PRO A 264 -6.78 -13.76 -0.33
C PRO A 264 -6.94 -12.24 -0.22
N ARG A 265 -5.84 -11.52 0.09
CA ARG A 265 -5.82 -10.06 0.19
C ARG A 265 -5.76 -9.40 -1.18
N ALA A 266 -6.09 -8.11 -1.21
CA ALA A 266 -6.06 -7.34 -2.43
C ALA A 266 -4.63 -7.25 -2.99
N GLU A 267 -4.50 -7.41 -4.30
CA GLU A 267 -3.24 -7.35 -5.05
C GLU A 267 -3.43 -6.39 -6.24
N TYR A 268 -2.32 -5.89 -6.76
CA TYR A 268 -2.31 -5.23 -8.05
C TYR A 268 -2.03 -6.24 -9.16
N ARG A 269 -2.73 -6.07 -10.27
CA ARG A 269 -2.36 -6.64 -11.57
C ARG A 269 -2.05 -5.53 -12.55
N ALA A 270 -0.89 -5.56 -13.17
CA ALA A 270 -0.45 -4.48 -14.05
C ALA A 270 -0.03 -4.98 -15.43
N ARG A 271 -0.07 -4.06 -16.40
CA ARG A 271 0.45 -4.31 -17.75
C ARG A 271 1.97 -4.20 -17.79
N VAL A 272 2.51 -3.17 -17.14
CA VAL A 272 3.94 -2.88 -17.10
C VAL A 272 4.37 -2.87 -15.64
N GLY A 273 5.55 -3.42 -15.39
CA GLY A 273 6.22 -3.31 -14.11
C GLY A 273 7.64 -2.83 -14.31
N GLU A 274 8.05 -1.90 -13.47
CA GLU A 274 9.43 -1.42 -13.33
C GLU A 274 9.93 -1.80 -11.95
N ILE A 275 11.10 -2.44 -11.88
CA ILE A 275 11.80 -2.68 -10.63
C ILE A 275 12.39 -1.35 -10.16
N VAL A 276 11.99 -0.93 -8.96
CA VAL A 276 12.51 0.27 -8.31
C VAL A 276 13.64 -0.13 -7.36
N GLU A 277 13.43 -1.20 -6.59
CA GLU A 277 14.36 -1.67 -5.57
C GLU A 277 14.23 -3.19 -5.40
N LEU A 278 15.35 -3.84 -5.07
CA LEU A 278 15.39 -5.27 -4.77
C LEU A 278 16.01 -5.53 -3.40
N GLY A 279 15.66 -6.68 -2.85
CA GLY A 279 16.17 -7.16 -1.58
C GLY A 279 16.37 -8.67 -1.60
N LEU A 280 17.50 -9.14 -1.08
CA LEU A 280 17.69 -10.56 -0.81
C LEU A 280 17.05 -10.89 0.53
N LEU A 281 16.12 -11.85 0.55
CA LEU A 281 15.34 -12.17 1.74
C LEU A 281 16.02 -13.26 2.58
N ASP A 282 16.15 -13.01 3.89
CA ASP A 282 16.63 -13.95 4.91
C ASP A 282 17.99 -14.61 4.55
N THR A 283 18.96 -13.79 4.11
CA THR A 283 20.32 -14.27 3.80
C THR A 283 21.27 -14.13 4.99
N ASP A 284 22.44 -14.77 4.92
CA ASP A 284 23.49 -14.62 5.93
C ASP A 284 24.44 -13.45 5.63
N GLY A 285 24.18 -12.67 4.58
CA GLY A 285 25.06 -11.60 4.11
C GLY A 285 26.44 -12.10 3.65
N GLY A 286 26.60 -13.40 3.39
CA GLY A 286 27.87 -14.00 3.01
C GLY A 286 28.37 -13.57 1.62
N PRO A 287 29.62 -13.88 1.27
CA PRO A 287 30.22 -13.48 -0.01
C PRO A 287 29.43 -13.92 -1.25
N GLU A 288 28.78 -15.08 -1.20
CA GLU A 288 27.93 -15.58 -2.30
C GLU A 288 26.66 -14.75 -2.45
N ALA A 289 26.00 -14.40 -1.34
CA ALA A 289 24.81 -13.54 -1.34
C ALA A 289 25.16 -12.13 -1.83
N MET A 290 26.29 -11.56 -1.38
CA MET A 290 26.77 -10.26 -1.85
C MET A 290 27.07 -10.27 -3.35
N ALA A 291 27.74 -11.32 -3.87
CA ALA A 291 28.04 -11.45 -5.29
C ALA A 291 26.76 -11.57 -6.12
N PHE A 292 25.77 -12.32 -5.65
CA PHE A 292 24.47 -12.44 -6.30
C PHE A 292 23.68 -11.12 -6.26
N GLY A 293 23.72 -10.39 -5.14
CA GLY A 293 23.13 -9.05 -5.04
C GLY A 293 23.75 -8.08 -6.05
N GLN A 294 25.08 -8.08 -6.21
CA GLN A 294 25.75 -7.27 -7.22
C GLN A 294 25.33 -7.66 -8.64
N GLU A 295 25.18 -8.96 -8.93
CA GLU A 295 24.71 -9.42 -10.24
C GLU A 295 23.32 -8.89 -10.57
N LEU A 296 22.39 -8.91 -9.59
CA LEU A 296 21.06 -8.36 -9.78
C LEU A 296 21.10 -6.84 -9.95
N SER A 297 21.96 -6.16 -9.17
CA SER A 297 22.14 -4.71 -9.27
C SER A 297 22.60 -4.32 -10.67
N ASP A 298 23.63 -4.99 -11.20
CA ASP A 298 24.15 -4.73 -12.55
C ASP A 298 23.11 -5.06 -13.64
N ARG A 299 22.31 -6.11 -13.45
CA ARG A 299 21.33 -6.58 -14.43
C ARG A 299 20.12 -5.65 -14.54
N TYR A 300 19.60 -5.20 -13.40
CA TYR A 300 18.38 -4.41 -13.33
C TYR A 300 18.62 -2.93 -13.10
N ASP A 301 19.86 -2.49 -12.91
CA ASP A 301 20.23 -1.09 -12.67
C ASP A 301 19.44 -0.50 -11.48
N VAL A 302 19.49 -1.22 -10.35
CA VAL A 302 18.83 -0.87 -9.08
C VAL A 302 19.70 -1.26 -7.90
N GLU A 303 19.48 -0.59 -6.77
CA GLU A 303 20.09 -1.01 -5.51
C GLU A 303 19.51 -2.35 -5.06
N VAL A 304 20.37 -3.20 -4.48
CA VAL A 304 19.97 -4.49 -3.92
C VAL A 304 20.38 -4.54 -2.46
N LEU A 305 19.39 -4.57 -1.59
CA LEU A 305 19.57 -4.57 -0.14
C LEU A 305 19.61 -5.99 0.43
N ASP A 306 20.28 -6.17 1.56
CA ASP A 306 20.10 -7.37 2.38
C ASP A 306 18.91 -7.16 3.33
N VAL A 307 17.78 -7.80 3.04
CA VAL A 307 16.52 -7.61 3.75
C VAL A 307 16.36 -8.71 4.81
N SER A 308 17.37 -8.79 5.67
CA SER A 308 17.41 -9.74 6.79
C SER A 308 16.77 -9.17 8.07
N ASP A 309 16.21 -7.95 8.03
CA ASP A 309 15.38 -7.38 9.10
C ASP A 309 14.27 -6.44 8.57
N ARG A 310 13.15 -6.38 9.30
CA ARG A 310 11.82 -5.92 8.82
C ARG A 310 11.65 -4.41 8.54
N GLY A 311 12.65 -3.56 8.78
CA GLY A 311 12.51 -2.10 8.67
C GLY A 311 12.97 -1.47 7.34
N LEU A 312 13.76 -2.18 6.53
CA LEU A 312 14.46 -1.59 5.38
C LEU A 312 13.62 -1.45 4.10
N LEU A 313 12.35 -1.84 4.07
CA LEU A 313 11.49 -1.57 2.89
C LEU A 313 10.44 -0.47 3.16
N ASP A 314 10.11 -0.22 4.44
CA ASP A 314 9.10 0.77 4.87
C ASP A 314 9.65 2.22 4.90
N ASP A 315 10.96 2.39 5.17
CA ASP A 315 11.63 3.69 5.28
C ASP A 315 11.87 4.39 3.92
N PHE A 316 11.64 3.70 2.79
CA PHE A 316 12.05 4.13 1.43
C PHE A 316 10.89 4.67 0.57
N ALA A 317 9.86 5.23 1.21
CA ALA A 317 8.73 5.87 0.55
C ALA A 317 8.81 7.39 0.28
N PRO A 318 9.93 8.15 0.35
CA PRO A 318 9.79 9.61 0.13
C PRO A 318 9.61 10.03 -1.34
N ASP A 319 10.36 9.48 -2.30
CA ASP A 319 10.46 10.15 -3.61
C ASP A 319 10.47 9.15 -4.78
N ILE A 320 9.33 8.97 -5.44
CA ILE A 320 9.28 8.49 -6.82
C ILE A 320 8.89 9.70 -7.68
N GLU A 321 9.88 10.36 -8.29
CA GLU A 321 9.59 11.21 -9.44
C GLU A 321 9.18 10.29 -10.60
N ALA A 322 7.95 10.44 -11.08
CA ALA A 322 7.44 9.70 -12.23
C ALA A 322 8.35 9.95 -13.46
N PRO A 323 8.69 8.92 -14.27
CA PRO A 323 9.51 9.13 -15.45
C PRO A 323 8.77 9.99 -16.50
N ASP A 324 9.48 10.92 -17.12
CA ASP A 324 8.99 11.78 -18.20
C ASP A 324 8.46 10.94 -19.39
N ILE A 325 7.14 10.88 -19.53
CA ILE A 325 6.45 10.20 -20.64
C ILE A 325 6.40 11.13 -21.87
N GLU A 326 7.55 11.61 -22.34
CA GLU A 326 7.69 12.27 -23.64
C GLU A 326 8.88 11.71 -24.43
N SER A 327 8.73 10.48 -24.94
CA SER A 327 9.46 10.03 -26.15
C SER A 327 8.92 8.72 -26.73
N VAL A 328 7.64 8.67 -27.11
CA VAL A 328 7.17 7.66 -28.08
C VAL A 328 6.76 8.38 -29.35
N SER A 329 7.72 8.43 -30.26
CA SER A 329 7.59 8.92 -31.64
C SER A 329 6.49 8.16 -32.38
N THR A 330 5.49 8.89 -32.87
CA THR A 330 4.51 8.41 -33.85
C THR A 330 5.20 7.92 -35.13
N PRO A 331 4.86 6.75 -35.71
CA PRO A 331 5.33 6.38 -37.04
C PRO A 331 4.52 7.13 -38.12
N PRO A 332 5.11 7.41 -39.30
CA PRO A 332 4.41 8.15 -40.36
C PRO A 332 3.39 7.25 -41.09
N ALA A 333 2.42 7.93 -41.71
CA ALA A 333 1.26 7.39 -42.42
C ALA A 333 1.59 6.45 -43.59
#